data_AF-A0A7D6H4L5-F1
#
_entry.id   AF-A0A7D6H4L5-F1
#
_cell.length_a   1.000
_cell.length_b   1.000
_cell.length_c   1.000
_cell.angle_alpha   90.00
_cell.angle_beta   90.00
_cell.angle_gamma   90.00
#
_symmetry.space_group_name_H-M   'P 1'
#
loop_
_entity.id
_entity.type
_entity.pdbx_description
1 polymer ?
#
loop_
_entity_poly.entity_id
_entity_poly.type
_entity_poly.pdbx_seq_one_letter_code
_entity_poly.pdbx_strand_id
1 'polypeptide(L)'
;MDLEAPVDAWYVWLAVSIVSAAIAGIALGLPTGPPPDANRAANTIERTAGSSYDTSATYDHDATEIKFDGRTLAMRNEHGTSRASLSYGHVVPVMGHERLENLSEGRSFEEEYAAEFADTETNAFDVFLEGVESAYADNSGEWRTADDQLRTRTVSTTPVPSIRAAVEIEENSGSTHEVLFAYESNTNVPLEFYAIDSQGRGEIRKSVEARPSRNTRTIGHDEFHGHSSLSFPIDVEIIVEDNTICRDTIGEDRGDELVDICESGEETVNTADDIVDNRGYVKRNTESESFYVTLVAV
;
A
#
# COMPACT_ATOMS: atom_id res chain seq x y z
N MET A 1 -92.91 8.52 -17.21
CA MET A 1 -91.61 9.20 -17.05
C MET A 1 -91.06 8.65 -15.77
N ASP A 2 -90.51 7.45 -15.89
CA ASP A 2 -90.08 6.68 -14.76
C ASP A 2 -88.68 7.17 -14.44
N LEU A 3 -88.59 7.90 -13.33
CA LEU A 3 -87.30 8.28 -12.78
C LEU A 3 -86.71 7.02 -12.15
N GLU A 4 -86.00 6.25 -12.97
CA GLU A 4 -85.13 5.18 -12.51
C GLU A 4 -84.23 5.77 -11.43
N ALA A 5 -84.49 5.41 -10.17
CA ALA A 5 -83.77 5.97 -9.04
C ALA A 5 -82.27 5.70 -9.22
N PRO A 6 -81.37 6.66 -8.95
CA PRO A 6 -79.97 6.55 -9.35
C PRO A 6 -79.19 5.56 -8.47
N VAL A 7 -79.42 4.26 -8.70
CA VAL A 7 -78.66 3.15 -8.13
C VAL A 7 -77.19 3.24 -8.54
N ASP A 8 -76.86 3.93 -9.64
CA ASP A 8 -75.48 4.26 -10.02
C ASP A 8 -74.75 5.18 -9.02
N ALA A 9 -75.45 6.06 -8.29
CA ALA A 9 -74.79 7.15 -7.57
C ALA A 9 -73.80 6.68 -6.51
N TRP A 10 -74.10 5.60 -5.79
CA TRP A 10 -73.20 5.04 -4.78
C TRP A 10 -72.07 4.19 -5.39
N TYR A 11 -72.31 3.53 -6.53
CA TYR A 11 -71.25 2.86 -7.29
C TYR A 11 -70.24 3.86 -7.85
N VAL A 12 -70.71 5.02 -8.34
CA VAL A 12 -69.84 6.12 -8.79
C VAL A 12 -68.99 6.66 -7.62
N TRP A 13 -69.59 6.93 -6.46
CA TRP A 13 -68.83 7.36 -5.27
C TRP A 13 -67.80 6.31 -4.82
N LEU A 14 -68.13 5.02 -4.84
CA LEU A 14 -67.21 3.93 -4.49
C LEU A 14 -66.05 3.85 -5.50
N ALA A 15 -66.35 3.90 -6.80
CA ALA A 15 -65.34 3.88 -7.85
C ALA A 15 -64.40 5.09 -7.76
N VAL A 16 -64.94 6.30 -7.54
CA VAL A 16 -64.15 7.53 -7.33
C VAL A 16 -63.28 7.42 -6.08
N SER A 17 -63.78 6.82 -5.00
CA SER A 17 -63.01 6.60 -3.76
C SER A 17 -61.84 5.63 -3.99
N ILE A 18 -62.07 4.53 -4.71
CA ILE A 18 -61.03 3.55 -5.06
C ILE A 18 -59.98 4.18 -5.98
N VAL A 19 -60.39 4.93 -7.01
CA VAL A 19 -59.47 5.62 -7.93
C VAL A 19 -58.68 6.71 -7.20
N SER A 20 -59.31 7.49 -6.31
CA SER A 20 -58.63 8.49 -5.49
C SER A 20 -57.60 7.86 -4.55
N ALA A 21 -57.94 6.73 -3.92
CA ALA A 21 -57.01 5.98 -3.07
C ALA A 21 -55.84 5.39 -3.86
N ALA A 22 -56.08 4.88 -5.07
CA ALA A 22 -55.03 4.40 -5.96
C ALA A 22 -54.09 5.53 -6.43
N ILE A 23 -54.63 6.69 -6.81
CA ILE A 23 -53.84 7.87 -7.20
C ILE A 23 -53.04 8.40 -6.00
N ALA A 24 -53.64 8.44 -4.80
CA ALA A 24 -52.93 8.82 -3.57
C ALA A 24 -51.81 7.82 -3.23
N GLY A 25 -52.04 6.52 -3.37
CA GLY A 25 -51.02 5.48 -3.18
C GLY A 25 -49.86 5.61 -4.18
N ILE A 26 -50.14 5.94 -5.45
CA ILE A 26 -49.11 6.25 -6.44
C ILE A 26 -48.34 7.51 -6.04
N ALA A 27 -49.02 8.60 -5.67
CA ALA A 27 -48.39 9.87 -5.31
C ALA A 27 -47.51 9.76 -4.05
N LEU A 28 -47.90 8.94 -3.08
CA LEU A 28 -47.11 8.62 -1.87
C LEU A 28 -45.98 7.60 -2.12
N GLY A 29 -46.01 6.89 -3.25
CA GLY A 29 -44.98 5.94 -3.67
C GLY A 29 -43.95 6.50 -4.66
N LEU A 30 -44.01 7.80 -4.98
CA LEU A 30 -42.99 8.48 -5.77
C LEU A 30 -41.81 8.89 -4.88
N PRO A 31 -40.54 8.79 -5.37
CA PRO A 31 -39.39 9.31 -4.63
C PRO A 31 -39.54 10.80 -4.30
N THR A 32 -39.34 11.15 -3.04
CA THR A 32 -39.43 12.54 -2.53
C THR A 32 -38.16 13.36 -2.75
N GLY A 33 -37.08 12.73 -3.25
CA GLY A 33 -35.79 13.33 -3.56
C GLY A 33 -35.08 12.59 -4.71
N PRO A 34 -33.87 13.01 -5.09
CA PRO A 34 -33.04 12.32 -6.08
C PRO A 34 -32.25 11.15 -5.43
N PRO A 35 -31.84 10.14 -6.22
CA PRO A 35 -30.79 9.22 -5.80
C PRO A 35 -29.42 9.94 -5.70
N PRO A 36 -28.47 9.43 -4.91
CA PRO A 36 -27.17 10.08 -4.67
C PRO A 36 -26.29 10.17 -5.93
N ASP A 37 -25.42 11.18 -6.01
CA ASP A 37 -24.58 11.41 -7.20
C ASP A 37 -23.29 10.57 -7.20
N ALA A 38 -23.43 9.31 -7.59
CA ALA A 38 -22.30 8.40 -7.81
C ALA A 38 -21.29 8.90 -8.85
N ASN A 39 -21.67 9.77 -9.79
CA ASN A 39 -20.70 10.34 -10.74
C ASN A 39 -19.83 11.38 -10.05
N ARG A 40 -20.39 12.24 -9.18
CA ARG A 40 -19.61 13.21 -8.40
C ARG A 40 -18.70 12.54 -7.37
N ALA A 41 -19.13 11.43 -6.78
CA ALA A 41 -18.27 10.57 -5.95
C ALA A 41 -17.12 9.94 -6.76
N ALA A 42 -17.42 9.29 -7.90
CA ALA A 42 -16.40 8.72 -8.77
C ALA A 42 -15.40 9.78 -9.28
N ASN A 43 -15.87 10.94 -9.73
CA ASN A 43 -15.02 12.07 -10.12
C ASN A 43 -14.17 12.61 -8.95
N THR A 44 -14.53 12.35 -7.70
CA THR A 44 -13.76 12.74 -6.51
C THR A 44 -12.65 11.74 -6.24
N ILE A 45 -12.95 10.44 -6.34
CA ILE A 45 -11.96 9.35 -6.32
C ILE A 45 -10.96 9.47 -7.47
N GLU A 46 -11.40 9.85 -8.68
CA GLU A 46 -10.49 9.96 -9.83
C GLU A 46 -9.52 11.14 -9.72
N ARG A 47 -9.86 12.20 -8.96
CA ARG A 47 -8.93 13.31 -8.67
C ARG A 47 -7.78 12.89 -7.78
N THR A 48 -7.98 11.94 -6.86
CA THR A 48 -6.90 11.37 -6.04
C THR A 48 -6.18 10.25 -6.81
N ALA A 49 -6.92 9.25 -7.30
CA ALA A 49 -6.38 8.06 -7.96
C ALA A 49 -5.55 8.31 -9.24
N GLY A 50 -5.65 9.51 -9.83
CA GLY A 50 -4.83 9.96 -10.95
C GLY A 50 -3.52 10.68 -10.57
N SER A 51 -3.23 10.86 -9.28
CA SER A 51 -2.03 11.54 -8.77
C SER A 51 -0.82 10.61 -8.64
N SER A 52 0.37 11.15 -8.89
CA SER A 52 1.68 10.54 -8.59
C SER A 52 2.29 11.08 -7.29
N TYR A 53 1.47 11.71 -6.44
CA TYR A 53 1.85 12.30 -5.15
C TYR A 53 0.73 12.13 -4.14
N ASP A 54 1.09 12.21 -2.86
CA ASP A 54 0.15 12.19 -1.75
C ASP A 54 -0.94 13.28 -1.90
N THR A 55 -2.20 12.86 -1.90
CA THR A 55 -3.33 13.77 -2.13
C THR A 55 -4.61 13.22 -1.55
N SER A 56 -5.46 14.09 -1.01
CA SER A 56 -6.77 13.74 -0.47
C SER A 56 -7.88 14.62 -1.04
N ALA A 57 -9.11 14.09 -1.02
CA ALA A 57 -10.31 14.81 -1.37
C ALA A 57 -11.50 14.28 -0.55
N THR A 58 -12.47 15.14 -0.27
CA THR A 58 -13.73 14.79 0.40
C THR A 58 -14.93 15.14 -0.48
N TYR A 59 -16.06 14.47 -0.25
CA TYR A 59 -17.32 14.75 -0.92
C TYR A 59 -18.53 14.37 -0.04
N ASP A 60 -19.24 15.38 0.46
CA ASP A 60 -20.47 15.21 1.24
C ASP A 60 -21.64 14.70 0.36
N HIS A 61 -22.41 13.71 0.83
CA HIS A 61 -23.42 13.02 0.02
C HIS A 61 -24.63 12.44 0.79
N ASP A 62 -25.79 12.42 0.13
CA ASP A 62 -27.06 11.92 0.68
C ASP A 62 -27.25 10.39 0.50
N ALA A 63 -26.18 9.60 0.63
CA ALA A 63 -26.21 8.14 0.46
C ALA A 63 -26.18 7.41 1.81
N THR A 64 -27.16 6.56 2.07
CA THR A 64 -27.21 5.74 3.30
C THR A 64 -26.29 4.52 3.24
N GLU A 65 -26.06 3.99 2.03
CA GLU A 65 -25.21 2.83 1.80
C GLU A 65 -24.46 2.94 0.48
N ILE A 66 -23.24 2.41 0.47
CA ILE A 66 -22.29 2.45 -0.64
C ILE A 66 -21.72 1.05 -0.89
N LYS A 67 -21.39 0.76 -2.15
CA LYS A 67 -20.79 -0.50 -2.59
C LYS A 67 -19.70 -0.22 -3.61
N PHE A 68 -18.48 -0.67 -3.30
CA PHE A 68 -17.36 -0.71 -4.22
C PHE A 68 -17.28 -2.11 -4.85
N ASP A 69 -17.03 -2.19 -6.15
CA ASP A 69 -17.07 -3.44 -6.91
C ASP A 69 -16.01 -3.40 -8.01
N GLY A 70 -14.74 -3.55 -7.59
CA GLY A 70 -13.53 -3.38 -8.39
C GLY A 70 -13.43 -1.97 -8.99
N ARG A 71 -13.94 -1.80 -10.21
CA ARG A 71 -13.99 -0.53 -10.95
C ARG A 71 -15.37 0.14 -10.97
N THR A 72 -16.33 -0.36 -10.20
CA THR A 72 -17.69 0.21 -10.12
C THR A 72 -17.97 0.75 -8.73
N LEU A 73 -18.52 1.96 -8.68
CA LEU A 73 -19.12 2.55 -7.48
C LEU A 73 -20.64 2.49 -7.61
N ALA A 74 -21.32 2.02 -6.56
CA ALA A 74 -22.77 2.12 -6.42
C ALA A 74 -23.11 2.83 -5.09
N MET A 75 -24.10 3.72 -5.11
CA MET A 75 -24.55 4.47 -3.94
C MET A 75 -26.08 4.41 -3.89
N ARG A 76 -26.68 4.25 -2.70
CA ARG A 76 -28.14 4.22 -2.53
C ARG A 76 -28.64 4.96 -1.31
N ASN A 77 -29.89 5.40 -1.39
CA ASN A 77 -30.70 5.95 -0.31
C ASN A 77 -32.16 5.51 -0.50
N GLU A 78 -33.09 6.05 0.28
CA GLU A 78 -34.52 5.75 0.16
C GLU A 78 -35.16 6.21 -1.15
N HIS A 79 -34.51 7.10 -1.91
CA HIS A 79 -34.98 7.62 -3.19
C HIS A 79 -34.49 6.82 -4.40
N GLY A 80 -33.44 6.01 -4.27
CA GLY A 80 -33.01 5.09 -5.31
C GLY A 80 -31.55 4.64 -5.23
N THR A 81 -31.02 4.19 -6.36
CA THR A 81 -29.64 3.70 -6.49
C THR A 81 -28.98 4.27 -7.73
N SER A 82 -27.82 4.89 -7.55
CA SER A 82 -26.96 5.41 -8.62
C SER A 82 -25.69 4.57 -8.77
N ARG A 83 -25.04 4.65 -9.94
CA ARG A 83 -23.81 3.91 -10.25
C ARG A 83 -22.90 4.73 -11.16
N ALA A 84 -21.59 4.56 -10.98
CA ALA A 84 -20.54 5.13 -11.82
C ALA A 84 -19.36 4.14 -11.95
N SER A 85 -18.50 4.37 -12.94
CA SER A 85 -17.31 3.55 -13.23
C SER A 85 -16.02 4.35 -13.02
N LEU A 86 -14.98 3.71 -12.51
CA LEU A 86 -13.66 4.28 -12.26
C LEU A 86 -12.69 3.99 -13.42
N SER A 87 -11.98 5.02 -13.86
CA SER A 87 -11.07 5.03 -15.01
C SER A 87 -9.63 4.71 -14.62
N TYR A 88 -9.19 5.14 -13.43
CA TYR A 88 -7.78 5.12 -13.02
C TYR A 88 -7.28 3.85 -12.31
N GLY A 89 -8.17 2.94 -11.91
CA GLY A 89 -7.80 1.70 -11.20
C GLY A 89 -8.93 1.12 -10.37
N HIS A 90 -8.62 0.16 -9.51
CA HIS A 90 -9.45 -0.21 -8.37
C HIS A 90 -9.13 0.73 -7.19
N VAL A 91 -10.02 0.81 -6.21
CA VAL A 91 -9.77 1.48 -4.92
C VAL A 91 -9.88 0.48 -3.78
N VAL A 92 -9.25 0.81 -2.65
CA VAL A 92 -9.29 0.03 -1.40
C VAL A 92 -10.31 0.69 -0.47
N PRO A 93 -11.46 0.07 -0.19
CA PRO A 93 -12.41 0.59 0.78
C PRO A 93 -11.97 0.17 2.19
N VAL A 94 -11.70 1.15 3.07
CA VAL A 94 -10.99 0.91 4.34
C VAL A 94 -11.88 0.75 5.59
N MET A 95 -13.21 0.65 5.44
CA MET A 95 -14.13 0.65 6.60
C MET A 95 -13.75 -0.44 7.63
N GLY A 96 -13.58 -0.04 8.89
CA GLY A 96 -13.23 -0.92 10.00
C GLY A 96 -11.76 -1.36 10.06
N HIS A 97 -10.90 -0.83 9.20
CA HIS A 97 -9.45 -1.04 9.21
C HIS A 97 -8.74 0.21 9.75
N GLU A 98 -8.80 0.40 11.07
CA GLU A 98 -8.39 1.62 11.82
C GLU A 98 -7.10 2.29 11.30
N ARG A 99 -6.06 1.51 11.03
CA ARG A 99 -4.77 2.03 10.52
C ARG A 99 -4.90 2.70 9.15
N LEU A 100 -5.64 2.08 8.24
CA LEU A 100 -5.90 2.60 6.91
C LEU A 100 -6.95 3.73 6.93
N GLU A 101 -7.86 3.73 7.91
CA GLU A 101 -8.76 4.85 8.19
C GLU A 101 -7.96 6.08 8.65
N ASN A 102 -7.02 5.93 9.61
CA ASN A 102 -6.09 6.99 10.04
C ASN A 102 -5.28 7.58 8.87
N LEU A 103 -4.77 6.71 7.98
CA LEU A 103 -4.13 7.16 6.74
C LEU A 103 -5.11 7.93 5.84
N SER A 104 -6.35 7.47 5.67
CA SER A 104 -7.34 8.17 4.84
C SER A 104 -7.71 9.55 5.40
N GLU A 105 -7.68 9.74 6.72
CA GLU A 105 -8.00 11.00 7.39
C GLU A 105 -6.85 12.03 7.35
N GLY A 106 -5.58 11.59 7.36
CA GLY A 106 -4.44 12.49 7.18
C GLY A 106 -3.12 12.09 7.85
N ARG A 107 -3.07 11.04 8.66
CA ARG A 107 -1.81 10.58 9.30
C ARG A 107 -0.77 10.17 8.24
N SER A 108 0.52 10.41 8.48
CA SER A 108 1.57 9.96 7.54
C SER A 108 1.80 8.45 7.62
N PHE A 109 2.42 7.87 6.59
CA PHE A 109 2.73 6.43 6.58
C PHE A 109 3.70 6.07 7.71
N GLU A 110 4.69 6.93 7.91
CA GLU A 110 5.76 6.82 8.90
C GLU A 110 5.23 6.98 10.34
N GLU A 111 4.21 7.80 10.57
CA GLU A 111 3.56 7.94 11.88
C GLU A 111 2.67 6.73 12.21
N GLU A 112 1.91 6.22 11.24
CA GLU A 112 1.01 5.08 11.46
C GLU A 112 1.77 3.75 11.59
N TYR A 113 2.86 3.56 10.85
CA TYR A 113 3.69 2.35 10.87
C TYR A 113 5.00 2.53 11.66
N ALA A 114 5.04 3.52 12.56
CA ALA A 114 6.21 3.83 13.41
C ALA A 114 6.68 2.65 14.28
N ALA A 115 5.79 1.70 14.59
CA ALA A 115 6.14 0.51 15.36
C ALA A 115 6.90 -0.50 14.49
N GLU A 116 6.44 -0.75 13.26
CA GLU A 116 7.11 -1.61 12.29
C GLU A 116 8.43 -0.98 11.79
N PHE A 117 8.50 0.35 11.66
CA PHE A 117 9.76 1.05 11.39
C PHE A 117 10.78 0.96 12.53
N ALA A 118 10.36 0.60 13.74
CA ALA A 118 11.23 0.34 14.89
C ALA A 118 11.41 -1.16 15.18
N ASP A 119 10.81 -2.05 14.38
CA ASP A 119 10.92 -3.50 14.50
C ASP A 119 11.84 -4.05 13.42
N THR A 120 12.87 -4.76 13.84
CA THR A 120 13.91 -5.29 12.96
C THR A 120 13.46 -6.57 12.23
N GLU A 121 12.38 -7.21 12.71
CA GLU A 121 11.83 -8.47 12.17
C GLU A 121 10.60 -8.25 11.27
N THR A 122 10.00 -7.05 11.27
CA THR A 122 8.73 -6.75 10.60
C THR A 122 8.87 -5.63 9.58
N ASN A 123 8.56 -5.87 8.30
CA ASN A 123 8.57 -4.80 7.30
C ASN A 123 7.25 -4.01 7.28
N ALA A 124 7.34 -2.69 7.49
CA ALA A 124 6.20 -1.77 7.51
C ALA A 124 5.34 -1.81 6.23
N PHE A 125 5.95 -1.97 5.05
CA PHE A 125 5.21 -2.02 3.78
C PHE A 125 4.49 -3.35 3.57
N ASP A 126 5.10 -4.47 3.98
CA ASP A 126 4.44 -5.78 3.88
C ASP A 126 3.19 -5.83 4.79
N VAL A 127 3.26 -5.29 6.02
CA VAL A 127 2.10 -5.18 6.94
C VAL A 127 1.04 -4.23 6.39
N PHE A 128 1.44 -3.13 5.74
CA PHE A 128 0.52 -2.24 5.03
C PHE A 128 -0.19 -2.92 3.86
N LEU A 129 0.53 -3.70 3.06
CA LEU A 129 -0.03 -4.46 1.94
C LEU A 129 -0.97 -5.57 2.39
N GLU A 130 -0.68 -6.27 3.49
CA GLU A 130 -1.58 -7.26 4.10
C GLU A 130 -2.87 -6.58 4.59
N GLY A 131 -2.76 -5.44 5.29
CA GLY A 131 -3.91 -4.64 5.70
C GLY A 131 -4.75 -4.17 4.50
N VAL A 132 -4.10 -3.69 3.44
CA VAL A 132 -4.74 -3.26 2.18
C VAL A 132 -5.47 -4.42 1.48
N GLU A 133 -4.88 -5.62 1.48
CA GLU A 133 -5.50 -6.82 0.91
C GLU A 133 -6.72 -7.27 1.73
N SER A 134 -6.62 -7.28 3.06
CA SER A 134 -7.77 -7.58 3.93
C SER A 134 -8.87 -6.56 3.74
N ALA A 135 -8.58 -5.26 3.82
CA ALA A 135 -9.57 -4.20 3.63
C ALA A 135 -10.27 -4.29 2.26
N TYR A 136 -9.52 -4.56 1.19
CA TYR A 136 -10.11 -4.79 -0.13
C TYR A 136 -11.00 -6.04 -0.16
N ALA A 137 -10.56 -7.16 0.43
CA ALA A 137 -11.32 -8.42 0.47
C ALA A 137 -12.58 -8.32 1.33
N ASP A 138 -12.49 -7.65 2.49
CA ASP A 138 -13.57 -7.48 3.45
C ASP A 138 -14.64 -6.51 2.90
N ASN A 139 -14.26 -5.38 2.31
CA ASN A 139 -15.21 -4.31 1.97
C ASN A 139 -15.66 -4.26 0.50
N SER A 140 -15.02 -5.01 -0.41
CA SER A 140 -15.45 -5.06 -1.81
C SER A 140 -16.65 -5.98 -2.02
N GLY A 141 -17.47 -5.68 -3.03
CA GLY A 141 -18.58 -6.52 -3.47
C GLY A 141 -19.87 -6.36 -2.65
N GLU A 142 -19.78 -6.01 -1.38
CA GLU A 142 -20.94 -5.84 -0.49
C GLU A 142 -21.46 -4.39 -0.43
N TRP A 143 -22.65 -4.21 0.17
CA TRP A 143 -23.11 -2.89 0.60
C TRP A 143 -22.63 -2.64 2.03
N ARG A 144 -22.00 -1.49 2.24
CA ARG A 144 -21.60 -0.94 3.54
C ARG A 144 -22.50 0.26 3.85
N THR A 145 -22.84 0.45 5.12
CA THR A 145 -23.39 1.74 5.61
C THR A 145 -22.40 2.84 5.28
N ALA A 146 -22.88 4.03 4.93
CA ALA A 146 -22.04 5.21 4.78
C ALA A 146 -22.43 6.31 5.79
N ASP A 147 -21.45 7.11 6.20
CA ASP A 147 -21.64 8.43 6.79
C ASP A 147 -21.96 9.48 5.71
N ASP A 148 -22.16 10.73 6.11
CA ASP A 148 -22.59 11.79 5.18
C ASP A 148 -21.44 12.30 4.26
N GLN A 149 -20.22 11.74 4.30
CA GLN A 149 -19.03 12.24 3.59
C GLN A 149 -18.02 11.16 3.16
N LEU A 150 -17.97 10.89 1.84
CA LEU A 150 -16.86 10.14 1.25
C LEU A 150 -15.52 10.87 1.42
N ARG A 151 -14.54 10.17 1.98
CA ARG A 151 -13.15 10.62 2.14
C ARG A 151 -12.24 9.71 1.30
N THR A 152 -11.33 10.29 0.52
CA THR A 152 -10.37 9.51 -0.26
C THR A 152 -8.98 10.12 -0.18
N ARG A 153 -7.96 9.25 -0.09
CA ARG A 153 -6.55 9.63 -0.16
C ARG A 153 -5.80 8.64 -1.03
N THR A 154 -4.95 9.15 -1.91
CA THR A 154 -3.87 8.35 -2.51
C THR A 154 -2.66 8.50 -1.61
N VAL A 155 -2.24 7.39 -1.01
CA VAL A 155 -1.04 7.29 -0.17
C VAL A 155 0.11 6.82 -1.05
N SER A 156 1.20 7.57 -1.02
CA SER A 156 2.48 7.25 -1.66
C SER A 156 3.42 6.69 -0.61
N THR A 157 3.92 5.47 -0.84
CA THR A 157 4.98 4.85 -0.03
C THR A 157 6.20 4.61 -0.91
N THR A 158 7.41 4.74 -0.37
CA THR A 158 8.61 4.17 -1.00
C THR A 158 8.99 2.99 -0.14
N PRO A 159 8.78 1.73 -0.56
CA PRO A 159 8.95 0.58 0.31
C PRO A 159 10.41 0.33 0.64
N VAL A 160 10.64 -0.16 1.86
CA VAL A 160 11.89 0.14 2.53
C VAL A 160 12.81 -1.13 2.44
N PRO A 161 13.92 -1.03 1.68
CA PRO A 161 15.37 -2.41 1.34
C PRO A 161 15.87 -3.28 2.53
N SER A 162 15.10 -4.08 3.28
CA SER A 162 15.63 -4.62 4.56
C SER A 162 16.82 -5.57 4.38
N ILE A 163 18.03 -5.05 4.57
CA ILE A 163 19.30 -5.76 4.37
C ILE A 163 19.91 -6.04 5.74
N ARG A 164 20.11 -7.31 6.05
CA ARG A 164 20.97 -7.73 7.16
C ARG A 164 22.27 -8.19 6.52
N ALA A 165 23.40 -7.68 7.00
CA ALA A 165 24.68 -8.01 6.40
C ALA A 165 25.78 -8.08 7.45
N ALA A 166 26.53 -9.17 7.43
CA ALA A 166 27.64 -9.45 8.31
C ALA A 166 28.88 -9.84 7.51
N VAL A 167 30.06 -9.61 8.09
CA VAL A 167 31.34 -9.99 7.52
C VAL A 167 32.11 -10.88 8.49
N GLU A 168 32.53 -12.03 8.00
CA GLU A 168 33.48 -12.94 8.64
C GLU A 168 34.85 -12.77 7.95
N ILE A 169 35.93 -12.80 8.72
CA ILE A 169 37.28 -12.51 8.25
C ILE A 169 38.24 -13.57 8.79
N GLU A 170 38.87 -14.38 7.95
CA GLU A 170 39.86 -15.36 8.43
C GLU A 170 41.28 -14.77 8.50
N GLU A 171 41.93 -14.82 9.67
CA GLU A 171 43.33 -14.42 9.82
C GLU A 171 44.29 -15.53 9.37
N ASN A 172 45.00 -15.32 8.25
CA ASN A 172 46.01 -16.27 7.79
C ASN A 172 47.43 -15.70 7.91
N SER A 173 48.15 -16.18 8.94
CA SER A 173 49.59 -16.01 9.12
C SER A 173 50.07 -14.55 9.20
N GLY A 174 49.32 -13.66 9.87
CA GLY A 174 49.66 -12.25 10.02
C GLY A 174 49.26 -11.36 8.83
N SER A 175 48.28 -11.80 8.04
CA SER A 175 47.75 -11.05 6.90
C SER A 175 46.34 -11.49 6.51
N THR A 176 45.39 -10.56 6.53
CA THR A 176 43.98 -10.77 6.17
C THR A 176 43.83 -11.09 4.67
N HIS A 177 43.22 -12.23 4.34
CA HIS A 177 43.12 -12.70 2.96
C HIS A 177 41.74 -13.17 2.52
N GLU A 178 40.90 -13.66 3.45
CA GLU A 178 39.59 -14.20 3.11
C GLU A 178 38.53 -13.40 3.85
N VAL A 179 37.68 -12.70 3.08
CA VAL A 179 36.57 -11.88 3.57
C VAL A 179 35.30 -12.50 3.03
N LEU A 180 34.41 -12.90 3.93
CA LEU A 180 33.19 -13.62 3.65
C LEU A 180 32.02 -12.69 3.97
N PHE A 181 31.30 -12.24 2.95
CA PHE A 181 30.12 -11.39 3.12
C PHE A 181 28.87 -12.27 3.19
N ALA A 182 28.21 -12.25 4.34
CA ALA A 182 26.91 -12.85 4.57
C ALA A 182 25.82 -11.79 4.42
N TYR A 183 24.79 -12.01 3.60
CA TYR A 183 23.65 -11.09 3.51
C TYR A 183 22.28 -11.77 3.43
N GLU A 184 21.28 -11.07 3.94
CA GLU A 184 19.84 -11.33 3.77
C GLU A 184 19.20 -10.06 3.20
N SER A 185 18.17 -10.21 2.37
CA SER A 185 17.37 -9.08 1.89
C SER A 185 15.90 -9.47 1.80
N ASN A 186 14.98 -8.55 2.12
CA ASN A 186 13.57 -8.74 1.82
C ASN A 186 13.27 -8.76 0.32
N THR A 187 14.21 -8.38 -0.57
CA THR A 187 13.84 -8.09 -1.97
C THR A 187 14.95 -8.15 -3.02
N ASN A 188 14.57 -7.89 -4.27
CA ASN A 188 15.41 -7.69 -5.43
C ASN A 188 16.01 -6.27 -5.37
N VAL A 189 17.31 -6.18 -5.16
CA VAL A 189 18.01 -4.90 -5.03
C VAL A 189 19.47 -5.06 -5.49
N PRO A 190 20.04 -4.13 -6.27
CA PRO A 190 21.46 -4.18 -6.63
C PRO A 190 22.29 -3.75 -5.42
N LEU A 191 22.85 -4.73 -4.70
CA LEU A 191 23.81 -4.47 -3.63
C LEU A 191 25.20 -4.34 -4.21
N GLU A 192 25.99 -3.44 -3.66
CA GLU A 192 27.44 -3.42 -3.81
C GLU A 192 28.10 -3.47 -2.43
N PHE A 193 28.92 -4.51 -2.25
CA PHE A 193 29.82 -4.64 -1.11
C PHE A 193 31.18 -4.03 -1.49
N TYR A 194 31.64 -3.08 -0.69
CA TYR A 194 32.95 -2.46 -0.83
C TYR A 194 33.73 -2.58 0.48
N ALA A 195 35.01 -2.93 0.40
CA ALA A 195 35.91 -2.94 1.56
C ALA A 195 37.30 -2.46 1.14
N ILE A 196 37.90 -1.59 1.94
CA ILE A 196 39.22 -0.99 1.68
C ILE A 196 40.05 -1.00 2.95
N ASP A 197 41.36 -1.26 2.85
CA ASP A 197 42.23 -1.04 4.01
C ASP A 197 42.40 0.46 4.30
N SER A 198 42.50 0.83 5.57
CA SER A 198 42.59 2.24 5.99
C SER A 198 43.88 2.96 5.55
N GLN A 199 44.76 2.28 4.82
CA GLN A 199 45.98 2.82 4.21
C GLN A 199 45.86 2.94 2.68
N GLY A 200 44.73 2.54 2.09
CA GLY A 200 44.40 2.59 0.66
C GLY A 200 45.26 1.66 -0.21
N ARG A 201 45.70 0.51 0.31
CA ARG A 201 46.68 -0.37 -0.39
C ARG A 201 46.02 -1.59 -1.05
N GLY A 202 44.94 -2.10 -0.47
CA GLY A 202 44.05 -3.10 -1.06
C GLY A 202 42.59 -2.63 -0.98
N GLU A 203 41.82 -2.95 -2.02
CA GLU A 203 40.36 -2.78 -2.08
C GLU A 203 39.69 -4.03 -2.64
N ILE A 204 38.46 -4.28 -2.19
CA ILE A 204 37.57 -5.37 -2.61
C ILE A 204 36.23 -4.73 -2.98
N ARG A 205 35.69 -5.05 -4.15
CA ARG A 205 34.39 -4.55 -4.64
C ARG A 205 33.62 -5.68 -5.31
N LYS A 206 32.34 -5.85 -4.96
CA LYS A 206 31.44 -6.85 -5.56
C LYS A 206 30.01 -6.31 -5.60
N SER A 207 29.48 -6.20 -6.81
CA SER A 207 28.04 -6.07 -7.00
C SER A 207 27.37 -7.45 -7.06
N VAL A 208 26.19 -7.57 -6.44
CA VAL A 208 25.28 -8.72 -6.56
C VAL A 208 23.85 -8.24 -6.74
N GLU A 209 23.07 -8.97 -7.53
CA GLU A 209 21.62 -8.86 -7.46
C GLU A 209 21.12 -9.67 -6.27
N ALA A 210 20.87 -8.99 -5.16
CA ALA A 210 20.15 -9.59 -4.04
C ALA A 210 18.71 -9.93 -4.47
N ARG A 211 18.07 -10.82 -3.72
CA ARG A 211 16.71 -11.32 -3.97
C ARG A 211 16.03 -11.64 -2.64
N PRO A 212 14.68 -11.63 -2.55
CA PRO A 212 13.98 -12.04 -1.34
C PRO A 212 14.44 -13.43 -0.88
N SER A 213 14.98 -13.53 0.33
CA SER A 213 15.36 -14.83 0.91
C SER A 213 15.48 -14.77 2.42
N ARG A 214 15.06 -15.87 3.07
CA ARG A 214 15.32 -16.16 4.50
C ARG A 214 16.53 -17.07 4.71
N ASN A 215 17.41 -17.15 3.72
CA ASN A 215 18.64 -17.92 3.77
C ASN A 215 19.78 -16.95 3.49
N THR A 216 20.72 -16.86 4.43
CA THR A 216 21.94 -16.09 4.29
C THR A 216 22.66 -16.45 2.98
N ARG A 217 22.88 -15.45 2.14
CA ARG A 217 23.72 -15.53 0.95
C ARG A 217 25.15 -15.22 1.33
N THR A 218 26.03 -16.19 1.16
CA THR A 218 27.46 -16.03 1.34
C THR A 218 28.12 -15.67 0.01
N ILE A 219 29.00 -14.67 0.01
CA ILE A 219 29.94 -14.35 -1.07
C ILE A 219 31.34 -14.76 -0.58
N GLY A 220 31.94 -15.76 -1.23
CA GLY A 220 33.26 -16.30 -0.87
C GLY A 220 34.43 -15.47 -1.42
N HIS A 221 35.64 -15.69 -0.90
CA HIS A 221 36.84 -14.96 -1.34
C HIS A 221 37.14 -15.14 -2.85
N ASP A 222 36.70 -16.25 -3.45
CA ASP A 222 36.91 -16.63 -4.84
C ASP A 222 35.96 -15.93 -5.82
N GLU A 223 34.89 -15.33 -5.29
CA GLU A 223 33.88 -14.59 -6.04
C GLU A 223 34.28 -13.13 -6.37
N PHE A 224 35.40 -12.65 -5.82
CA PHE A 224 35.90 -11.28 -6.00
C PHE A 224 36.89 -11.14 -7.17
N HIS A 225 36.88 -9.99 -7.83
CA HIS A 225 37.74 -9.71 -8.99
C HIS A 225 39.13 -9.18 -8.59
N GLY A 226 39.94 -10.02 -7.96
CA GLY A 226 41.35 -9.74 -7.69
C GLY A 226 41.87 -10.39 -6.41
N HIS A 227 43.18 -10.60 -6.33
CA HIS A 227 43.84 -11.05 -5.10
C HIS A 227 44.24 -9.83 -4.25
N SER A 228 43.24 -9.14 -3.69
CA SER A 228 43.44 -8.00 -2.79
C SER A 228 43.59 -8.46 -1.36
N SER A 229 44.83 -8.58 -0.87
CA SER A 229 45.09 -8.70 0.57
C SER A 229 44.73 -7.39 1.27
N LEU A 230 43.79 -7.42 2.21
CA LEU A 230 43.47 -6.27 3.04
C LEU A 230 44.41 -6.19 4.26
N SER A 231 44.28 -5.12 5.03
CA SER A 231 45.06 -4.92 6.27
C SER A 231 44.20 -4.18 7.27
N PHE A 232 44.24 -4.58 8.54
CA PHE A 232 43.49 -3.87 9.57
C PHE A 232 44.05 -2.46 9.86
N PRO A 233 43.19 -1.50 10.26
CA PRO A 233 41.73 -1.59 10.21
C PRO A 233 41.18 -1.51 8.77
N ILE A 234 40.04 -2.14 8.54
CA ILE A 234 39.36 -2.24 7.24
C ILE A 234 38.06 -1.43 7.32
N ASP A 235 37.90 -0.47 6.43
CA ASP A 235 36.64 0.25 6.25
C ASP A 235 35.75 -0.54 5.28
N VAL A 236 34.53 -0.86 5.69
CA VAL A 236 33.56 -1.64 4.89
C VAL A 236 32.30 -0.81 4.67
N GLU A 237 31.81 -0.81 3.43
CA GLU A 237 30.60 -0.11 3.00
C GLU A 237 29.66 -1.05 2.25
N ILE A 238 28.36 -0.85 2.46
CA ILE A 238 27.30 -1.46 1.67
C ILE A 238 26.58 -0.32 0.96
N ILE A 239 26.64 -0.38 -0.37
CA ILE A 239 26.18 0.66 -1.28
C ILE A 239 25.01 0.11 -2.08
N VAL A 240 23.96 0.90 -2.24
CA VAL A 240 22.74 0.54 -2.97
C VAL A 240 22.29 1.73 -3.80
N GLU A 241 22.13 1.52 -5.11
CA GLU A 241 21.80 2.57 -6.08
C GLU A 241 22.68 3.83 -5.92
N ASP A 242 23.99 3.63 -5.81
CA ASP A 242 25.03 4.65 -5.57
C ASP A 242 24.98 5.36 -4.18
N ASN A 243 24.12 4.93 -3.24
CA ASN A 243 24.06 5.45 -1.86
C ASN A 243 24.66 4.46 -0.86
N THR A 244 25.61 4.88 -0.02
CA THR A 244 26.09 4.06 1.12
C THR A 244 25.00 3.99 2.20
N ILE A 245 24.42 2.80 2.42
CA ILE A 245 23.37 2.56 3.44
C ILE A 245 23.96 2.10 4.78
N CYS A 246 25.11 1.43 4.77
CA CYS A 246 25.80 0.94 5.97
C CYS A 246 27.31 1.15 5.83
N ARG A 247 28.00 1.53 6.91
CA ARG A 247 29.48 1.59 7.00
C ARG A 247 29.95 1.27 8.42
N ASP A 248 30.91 0.36 8.56
CA ASP A 248 31.68 0.15 9.81
C ASP A 248 33.19 0.04 9.51
N THR A 249 34.02 0.24 10.54
CA THR A 249 35.48 0.08 10.49
C THR A 249 35.92 -1.08 11.38
N ILE A 250 36.31 -2.20 10.77
CA ILE A 250 36.70 -3.42 11.48
C ILE A 250 38.16 -3.33 11.93
N GLY A 251 38.41 -3.52 13.23
CA GLY A 251 39.73 -3.47 13.86
C GLY A 251 40.44 -4.82 13.97
N GLU A 252 41.77 -4.77 14.12
CA GLU A 252 42.65 -5.94 14.37
C GLU A 252 42.26 -6.71 15.65
N ASP A 253 41.58 -6.04 16.59
CA ASP A 253 41.10 -6.58 17.86
C ASP A 253 39.83 -7.43 17.76
N ARG A 254 39.16 -7.48 16.59
CA ARG A 254 37.99 -8.35 16.35
C ARG A 254 38.33 -9.72 15.75
N GLY A 255 39.53 -9.93 15.20
CA GLY A 255 40.01 -11.24 14.75
C GLY A 255 39.05 -11.96 13.78
N ASP A 256 38.77 -13.25 14.04
CA ASP A 256 37.84 -14.08 13.27
C ASP A 256 36.36 -13.94 13.74
N GLU A 257 35.97 -12.83 14.38
CA GLU A 257 34.58 -12.61 14.83
C GLU A 257 33.68 -12.11 13.69
N LEU A 258 32.46 -12.65 13.60
CA LEU A 258 31.41 -12.16 12.69
C LEU A 258 30.98 -10.76 13.12
N VAL A 259 31.20 -9.77 12.25
CA VAL A 259 30.79 -8.37 12.48
C VAL A 259 29.52 -8.07 11.69
N ASP A 260 28.42 -7.77 12.37
CA ASP A 260 27.23 -7.19 11.73
C ASP A 260 27.52 -5.74 11.31
N ILE A 261 27.31 -5.43 10.02
CA ILE A 261 27.62 -4.12 9.41
C ILE A 261 26.34 -3.35 9.05
N CYS A 262 25.29 -4.07 8.66
CA CYS A 262 23.93 -3.57 8.77
C CYS A 262 23.28 -4.29 9.96
N GLU A 263 23.35 -3.72 11.17
CA GLU A 263 22.46 -4.16 12.25
C GLU A 263 21.02 -4.03 11.75
N SER A 264 20.23 -5.09 11.95
CA SER A 264 18.84 -5.08 11.52
C SER A 264 18.09 -3.96 12.22
N GLY A 265 17.58 -2.97 11.49
CA GLY A 265 16.71 -1.91 12.04
C GLY A 265 16.96 -0.51 11.50
N GLU A 266 18.18 -0.14 11.09
CA GLU A 266 18.47 1.27 10.73
C GLU A 266 18.13 1.63 9.28
N GLU A 267 18.74 1.00 8.27
CA GLU A 267 18.36 1.22 6.88
C GLU A 267 17.83 -0.05 6.21
N THR A 268 16.51 -0.04 6.03
CA THR A 268 15.90 -0.82 4.96
C THR A 268 15.85 0.07 3.68
N VAL A 269 15.97 -0.56 2.50
CA VAL A 269 15.13 -0.75 -0.27
C VAL A 269 14.10 -1.84 -0.92
N ASN A 270 12.78 -1.67 -0.89
CA ASN A 270 11.74 -2.08 -1.89
C ASN A 270 11.35 -3.53 -2.32
N THR A 271 10.30 -4.14 -1.72
CA THR A 271 9.78 -5.54 -1.91
C THR A 271 9.05 -5.93 -3.23
N ALA A 272 8.94 -5.07 -4.24
CA ALA A 272 7.58 -4.82 -4.76
C ALA A 272 7.15 -5.33 -6.17
N ASP A 273 7.95 -6.05 -6.97
CA ASP A 273 7.54 -6.41 -8.36
C ASP A 273 6.38 -7.42 -8.46
N ASP A 274 6.46 -8.59 -7.80
CA ASP A 274 5.44 -9.66 -7.93
C ASP A 274 4.07 -9.29 -7.31
N ILE A 275 4.04 -8.32 -6.40
CA ILE A 275 2.84 -7.96 -5.63
C ILE A 275 1.91 -7.05 -6.44
N VAL A 276 2.46 -6.19 -7.30
CA VAL A 276 1.76 -4.95 -7.69
C VAL A 276 1.06 -5.05 -9.05
N ASP A 277 1.67 -5.70 -10.03
CA ASP A 277 1.15 -5.75 -11.42
C ASP A 277 -0.17 -6.57 -11.54
N ASN A 278 -0.45 -7.45 -10.58
CA ASN A 278 -1.59 -8.39 -10.63
C ASN A 278 -2.82 -7.95 -9.79
N ARG A 279 -2.68 -6.93 -8.91
CA ARG A 279 -3.72 -6.55 -7.93
C ARG A 279 -4.66 -5.43 -8.37
N GLY A 280 -4.17 -4.47 -9.18
CA GLY A 280 -4.98 -3.40 -9.77
C GLY A 280 -5.46 -2.27 -8.84
N TYR A 281 -5.28 -2.41 -7.52
CA TYR A 281 -5.48 -1.35 -6.51
C TYR A 281 -4.17 -0.75 -5.96
N VAL A 282 -3.01 -1.35 -6.29
CA VAL A 282 -1.66 -0.79 -6.06
C VAL A 282 -1.06 -0.41 -7.42
N LYS A 283 -0.23 0.64 -7.48
CA LYS A 283 0.52 1.07 -8.67
C LYS A 283 1.98 1.33 -8.32
N ARG A 284 2.95 0.96 -9.18
CA ARG A 284 4.35 1.42 -9.11
C ARG A 284 4.53 2.68 -9.98
N ASN A 285 5.33 3.64 -9.53
CA ASN A 285 6.05 4.55 -10.42
C ASN A 285 7.49 4.05 -10.56
N THR A 286 7.86 3.62 -11.76
CA THR A 286 9.20 3.10 -12.07
C THR A 286 10.27 4.20 -12.17
N GLU A 287 9.90 5.48 -12.15
CA GLU A 287 10.86 6.60 -12.13
C GLU A 287 11.21 7.08 -10.71
N SER A 288 10.43 6.70 -9.69
CA SER A 288 10.61 7.18 -8.30
C SER A 288 10.56 6.07 -7.24
N GLU A 289 10.55 4.80 -7.65
CA GLU A 289 10.45 3.63 -6.77
C GLU A 289 9.20 3.60 -5.86
N SER A 290 8.24 4.49 -6.10
CA SER A 290 7.10 4.74 -5.19
C SER A 290 5.86 3.93 -5.56
N PHE A 291 5.09 3.56 -4.54
CA PHE A 291 3.88 2.77 -4.65
C PHE A 291 2.67 3.53 -4.13
N TYR A 292 1.61 3.51 -4.94
CA TYR A 292 0.42 4.31 -4.73
C TYR A 292 -0.78 3.40 -4.50
N VAL A 293 -1.42 3.57 -3.35
CA VAL A 293 -2.69 2.92 -3.01
C VAL A 293 -3.72 4.02 -2.81
N THR A 294 -4.89 3.90 -3.46
CA THR A 294 -5.99 4.84 -3.24
C THR A 294 -6.99 4.26 -2.26
N LEU A 295 -6.92 4.78 -1.03
CA LEU A 295 -7.81 4.48 0.07
C LEU A 295 -9.11 5.30 -0.09
N VAL A 296 -10.24 4.69 0.28
CA VAL A 296 -11.54 5.35 0.35
C VAL A 296 -12.24 4.94 1.64
N ALA A 297 -12.57 5.92 2.48
CA ALA A 297 -13.46 5.78 3.63
C ALA A 297 -14.83 6.40 3.31
N VAL A 298 -15.87 5.77 3.80
CA VAL A 298 -17.28 6.18 3.78
C VAL A 298 -17.94 5.69 5.06
#